data_AF-A0A0K1E826-F1
#
_entry.id   AF-A0A0K1E826-F1
#
_cell.length_a   1.000
_cell.length_b   1.000
_cell.length_c   1.000
_cell.angle_alpha   90.00
_cell.angle_beta   90.00
_cell.angle_gamma   90.00
#
_symmetry.space_group_name_H-M   'P 1'
#
loop_
_entity.id
_entity.type
_entity.pdbx_description
1 polymer ?
#
loop_
_entity_poly.entity_id
_entity_poly.type
_entity_poly.pdbx_seq_one_letter_code
_entity_poly.pdbx_strand_id
1 'polypeptide(L)'
;MSNLLAHGDALSVCAALPPDLRFDLVYLDPPYGLGTTMSARSEGGQSRGRKSARSGPSAYDDPSGADALLSMLEPRLAAIRERMATHATLWLHLDHRAVHEAKGLCDRLFGRGACLGEVIWAPGNGSRGARGFAITHQTLLLYARSPKERGLVIYNADDPALREPYAATSLAMHFHHEDEAGRRYRERVINGKAYRYYADEGRRMGSVWTDIPAMVANTPLRREATGYPTQKPEKLLERIIRATSHPGQVVADLMCGSGTSLVAAARLGRRFVGGDRGELAFETTRARLSRESVPVEIVPCPG
;
A
#
# COMPACT_ATOMS: atom_id res chain seq x y z
N MET A 1 -18.99 -12.48 -6.30
CA MET A 1 -18.27 -12.75 -5.03
C MET A 1 -18.32 -11.50 -4.17
N SER A 2 -18.66 -11.67 -2.90
CA SER A 2 -18.71 -10.65 -1.84
C SER A 2 -17.31 -10.13 -1.48
N ASN A 3 -17.24 -9.01 -0.74
CA ASN A 3 -16.03 -8.63 -0.01
C ASN A 3 -15.91 -9.49 1.25
N LEU A 4 -14.71 -9.91 1.60
CA LEU A 4 -14.46 -10.80 2.72
C LEU A 4 -13.63 -10.10 3.80
N LEU A 5 -13.97 -10.30 5.08
CA LEU A 5 -13.19 -9.85 6.22
C LEU A 5 -13.08 -10.97 7.26
N ALA A 6 -11.89 -11.15 7.83
CA ALA A 6 -11.63 -12.18 8.83
C ALA A 6 -10.93 -11.61 10.06
N HIS A 7 -11.32 -12.11 11.24
CA HIS A 7 -10.51 -11.98 12.45
C HIS A 7 -9.63 -13.23 12.54
N GLY A 8 -8.34 -13.08 12.29
CA GLY A 8 -7.40 -14.20 12.26
C GLY A 8 -6.06 -13.86 11.64
N ASP A 9 -5.05 -14.67 11.95
CA ASP A 9 -3.74 -14.58 11.30
C ASP A 9 -3.85 -14.89 9.79
N ALA A 10 -3.00 -14.26 8.97
CA ALA A 10 -3.00 -14.46 7.53
C ALA A 10 -2.91 -15.93 7.10
N LEU A 11 -2.27 -16.80 7.88
CA LEU A 11 -2.25 -18.25 7.64
C LEU A 11 -3.66 -18.86 7.75
N SER A 12 -4.35 -18.61 8.85
CA SER A 12 -5.72 -19.09 9.09
C SER A 12 -6.68 -18.53 8.05
N VAL A 13 -6.54 -17.25 7.70
CA VAL A 13 -7.34 -16.63 6.64
C VAL A 13 -7.08 -17.33 5.30
N CYS A 14 -5.81 -17.47 4.89
CA CYS A 14 -5.47 -18.18 3.67
C CYS A 14 -5.99 -19.62 3.65
N ALA A 15 -6.08 -20.31 4.78
CA ALA A 15 -6.64 -21.66 4.87
C ALA A 15 -8.18 -21.69 4.78
N ALA A 16 -8.87 -20.70 5.34
CA ALA A 16 -10.33 -20.63 5.39
C ALA A 16 -10.98 -20.17 4.06
N LEU A 17 -10.23 -19.51 3.19
CA LEU A 17 -10.76 -18.99 1.92
C LEU A 17 -11.12 -20.10 0.92
N PRO A 18 -12.11 -19.86 0.02
CA PRO A 18 -12.43 -20.78 -1.08
C PRO A 18 -11.18 -21.18 -1.88
N PRO A 19 -10.98 -22.46 -2.25
CA PRO A 19 -9.74 -22.93 -2.89
C PRO A 19 -9.39 -22.26 -4.23
N ASP A 20 -10.39 -21.76 -4.96
CA ASP A 20 -10.28 -21.11 -6.26
C ASP A 20 -10.07 -19.60 -6.18
N LEU A 21 -10.33 -18.99 -5.02
CA LEU A 21 -10.12 -17.56 -4.83
C LEU A 21 -8.63 -17.21 -4.96
N ARG A 22 -8.34 -16.21 -5.79
CA ARG A 22 -6.99 -15.66 -6.02
C ARG A 22 -6.95 -14.17 -5.75
N PHE A 23 -5.78 -13.70 -5.33
CA PHE A 23 -5.48 -12.28 -5.13
C PHE A 23 -4.84 -11.71 -6.38
N ASP A 24 -5.41 -10.64 -6.94
CA ASP A 24 -4.86 -9.94 -8.11
C ASP A 24 -3.87 -8.84 -7.67
N LEU A 25 -4.01 -8.34 -6.44
CA LEU A 25 -3.07 -7.43 -5.79
C LEU A 25 -3.01 -7.74 -4.31
N VAL A 26 -1.82 -7.78 -3.74
CA VAL A 26 -1.59 -7.91 -2.30
C VAL A 26 -0.89 -6.65 -1.81
N TYR A 27 -1.44 -6.00 -0.79
CA TYR A 27 -0.79 -4.94 -0.05
C TYR A 27 -0.61 -5.38 1.41
N LEU A 28 0.60 -5.23 1.95
CA LEU A 28 0.90 -5.55 3.34
C LEU A 28 1.69 -4.40 3.98
N ASP A 29 1.28 -4.04 5.19
CA ASP A 29 1.93 -3.04 6.06
C ASP A 29 2.19 -3.68 7.43
N PRO A 30 3.15 -4.62 7.50
CA PRO A 30 3.43 -5.34 8.74
C PRO A 30 4.02 -4.41 9.81
N PRO A 31 4.13 -4.89 11.06
CA PRO A 31 5.01 -4.29 12.06
C PRO A 31 6.47 -4.15 11.57
N TYR A 32 7.22 -3.18 12.10
CA TYR A 32 8.54 -2.77 11.55
C TYR A 32 9.73 -3.22 12.43
N GLY A 33 9.54 -4.13 13.38
CA GLY A 33 10.61 -4.68 14.20
C GLY A 33 10.96 -3.84 15.44
N LEU A 34 10.02 -3.04 15.96
CA LEU A 34 10.29 -2.05 17.02
C LEU A 34 10.42 -2.64 18.43
N GLY A 35 9.99 -3.89 18.64
CA GLY A 35 9.98 -4.51 19.97
C GLY A 35 9.07 -3.79 20.97
N THR A 36 7.95 -3.23 20.51
CA THR A 36 7.04 -2.48 21.38
C THR A 36 5.58 -2.74 21.01
N THR A 37 4.71 -2.74 22.03
CA THR A 37 3.27 -2.77 21.80
C THR A 37 2.80 -1.40 21.33
N MET A 38 2.08 -1.41 20.22
CA MET A 38 1.41 -0.26 19.65
C MET A 38 -0.02 -0.22 20.17
N SER A 39 -0.52 0.96 20.52
CA SER A 39 -1.85 1.13 21.10
C SER A 39 -2.63 2.18 20.32
N ALA A 40 -3.94 2.02 20.25
CA ALA A 40 -4.81 3.07 19.72
C ALA A 40 -4.86 4.28 20.63
N ARG A 41 -5.33 5.40 20.07
CA ARG A 41 -5.62 6.60 20.84
C ARG A 41 -7.08 6.53 21.30
N SER A 42 -7.31 6.67 22.60
CA SER A 42 -8.66 6.87 23.16
C SER A 42 -9.24 8.21 22.68
N GLU A 43 -10.54 8.26 22.42
CA GLU A 43 -11.23 9.49 22.03
C GLU A 43 -11.18 10.52 23.16
N GLY A 44 -10.49 11.64 22.93
CA GLY A 44 -10.37 12.70 23.92
C GLY A 44 -9.21 13.67 23.66
N GLY A 45 -9.31 14.49 22.61
CA GLY A 45 -8.57 15.74 22.48
C GLY A 45 -7.05 15.63 22.20
N GLN A 46 -6.58 16.43 21.24
CA GLN A 46 -5.14 16.64 21.05
C GLN A 46 -4.62 17.55 22.16
N SER A 47 -4.03 17.01 23.24
CA SER A 47 -3.25 17.85 24.14
C SER A 47 -1.90 18.19 23.48
N ARG A 48 -1.63 19.48 23.25
CA ARG A 48 -0.28 19.98 23.01
C ARG A 48 0.57 19.69 24.25
N GLY A 49 1.41 18.65 24.20
CA GLY A 49 2.26 18.32 25.35
C GLY A 49 2.97 16.99 25.19
N ARG A 50 4.24 16.97 25.63
CA ARG A 50 5.15 15.83 25.63
C ARG A 50 4.57 14.72 26.51
N LYS A 51 4.41 13.51 25.96
CA LYS A 51 3.87 12.29 26.59
C LYS A 51 2.34 12.21 26.75
N SER A 52 1.60 12.19 25.64
CA SER A 52 0.33 11.45 25.65
C SER A 52 0.67 9.97 25.78
N ALA A 53 0.42 9.38 26.93
CA ALA A 53 0.55 7.93 27.13
C ALA A 53 -0.24 7.19 26.04
N ARG A 54 0.33 6.07 25.59
CA ARG A 54 -0.34 5.02 24.83
C ARG A 54 -1.48 4.47 25.71
N SER A 55 -2.60 5.18 25.74
CA SER A 55 -3.65 5.03 26.76
C SER A 55 -4.93 4.35 26.25
N GLY A 56 -4.98 4.01 24.95
CA GLY A 56 -6.03 3.17 24.39
C GLY A 56 -5.65 1.69 24.39
N PRO A 57 -6.57 0.82 23.90
CA PRO A 57 -6.34 -0.62 23.84
C PRO A 57 -5.13 -1.00 22.97
N SER A 58 -4.55 -2.17 23.26
CA SER A 58 -3.47 -2.75 22.45
C SER A 58 -3.95 -2.97 21.01
N ALA A 59 -3.19 -2.45 20.05
CA ALA A 59 -3.46 -2.62 18.64
C ALA A 59 -2.72 -3.86 18.09
N TYR A 60 -1.41 -3.90 18.29
CA TYR A 60 -0.57 -5.03 17.90
C TYR A 60 0.76 -5.03 18.66
N ASP A 61 1.33 -6.22 18.80
CA ASP A 61 2.70 -6.40 19.26
C ASP A 61 3.66 -6.40 18.08
N ASP A 62 4.61 -5.46 18.12
CA ASP A 62 5.67 -5.33 17.13
C ASP A 62 6.84 -6.26 17.51
N PRO A 63 7.26 -7.22 16.65
CA PRO A 63 8.36 -8.11 16.93
C PRO A 63 9.64 -7.34 17.26
N SER A 64 10.49 -7.91 18.10
CA SER A 64 11.75 -7.29 18.48
C SER A 64 12.88 -7.76 17.57
N GLY A 65 13.33 -6.88 16.68
CA GLY A 65 14.47 -7.15 15.80
C GLY A 65 14.14 -7.98 14.56
N ALA A 66 15.15 -8.13 13.71
CA ALA A 66 15.05 -8.75 12.39
C ALA A 66 14.56 -10.20 12.43
N ASP A 67 15.16 -11.06 13.27
CA ASP A 67 14.84 -12.49 13.28
C ASP A 67 13.38 -12.76 13.67
N ALA A 68 12.86 -12.02 14.65
CA ALA A 68 11.46 -12.12 15.06
C ALA A 68 10.52 -11.62 13.97
N LEU A 69 10.89 -10.54 13.27
CA LEU A 69 10.14 -10.03 12.13
C LEU A 69 10.11 -11.05 10.98
N LEU A 70 11.25 -11.62 10.62
CA LEU A 70 11.36 -12.61 9.56
C LEU A 70 10.59 -13.89 9.89
N SER A 71 10.72 -14.38 11.13
CA SER A 71 9.98 -15.55 11.63
C SER A 71 8.46 -15.32 11.60
N MET A 72 8.03 -14.09 11.87
CA MET A 72 6.63 -13.71 11.70
C MET A 72 6.24 -13.69 10.23
N LEU A 73 6.96 -12.97 9.36
CA LEU A 73 6.58 -12.74 7.97
C LEU A 73 6.65 -13.98 7.07
N GLU A 74 7.68 -14.83 7.23
CA GLU A 74 7.99 -15.92 6.30
C GLU A 74 6.81 -16.84 5.99
N PRO A 75 6.15 -17.47 6.98
CA PRO A 75 5.04 -18.39 6.69
C PRO A 75 3.84 -17.64 6.09
N ARG A 76 3.57 -16.39 6.52
CA ARG A 76 2.46 -15.58 5.96
C ARG A 76 2.70 -15.26 4.49
N LEU A 77 3.89 -14.77 4.15
CA LEU A 77 4.25 -14.44 2.77
C LEU A 77 4.21 -15.68 1.87
N ALA A 78 4.65 -16.84 2.37
CA ALA A 78 4.55 -18.10 1.64
C ALA A 78 3.09 -18.47 1.35
N ALA A 79 2.21 -18.45 2.36
CA ALA A 79 0.78 -18.75 2.18
C ALA A 79 0.08 -17.76 1.23
N ILE A 80 0.39 -16.47 1.37
CA ILE A 80 -0.13 -15.41 0.49
C ILE A 80 0.30 -15.63 -0.96
N ARG A 81 1.58 -15.96 -1.19
CA ARG A 81 2.12 -16.23 -2.53
C ARG A 81 1.37 -17.36 -3.25
N GLU A 82 0.96 -18.40 -2.52
CA GLU A 82 0.18 -19.50 -3.10
C GLU A 82 -1.24 -19.07 -3.50
N ARG A 83 -1.78 -18.03 -2.86
CA ARG A 83 -3.09 -17.43 -3.19
C ARG A 83 -3.01 -16.35 -4.27
N MET A 84 -1.83 -15.91 -4.71
CA MET A 84 -1.69 -14.90 -5.75
C MET A 84 -2.08 -15.43 -7.14
N ALA A 85 -2.78 -14.62 -7.92
CA ALA A 85 -2.96 -14.84 -9.35
C ALA A 85 -1.60 -14.73 -10.08
N THR A 86 -1.53 -15.27 -11.29
CA THR A 86 -0.28 -15.26 -12.10
C THR A 86 0.16 -13.87 -12.52
N HIS A 87 -0.76 -12.91 -12.63
CA HIS A 87 -0.48 -11.52 -12.98
C HIS A 87 -0.35 -10.60 -11.75
N ALA A 88 -0.45 -11.16 -10.54
CA ALA A 88 -0.59 -10.39 -9.33
C ALA A 88 0.71 -9.73 -8.89
N THR A 89 0.54 -8.69 -8.08
CA THR A 89 1.64 -7.97 -7.45
C THR A 89 1.54 -8.03 -5.93
N LEU A 90 2.69 -8.17 -5.27
CA LEU A 90 2.85 -7.92 -3.85
C LEU A 90 3.48 -6.55 -3.67
N TRP A 91 2.85 -5.73 -2.83
CA TRP A 91 3.34 -4.46 -2.32
C TRP A 91 3.59 -4.59 -0.81
N LEU A 92 4.86 -4.62 -0.41
CA LEU A 92 5.26 -4.75 0.99
C LEU A 92 5.82 -3.42 1.51
N HIS A 93 5.09 -2.77 2.41
CA HIS A 93 5.40 -1.44 2.94
C HIS A 93 6.23 -1.53 4.23
N LEU A 94 7.41 -0.93 4.22
CA LEU A 94 8.38 -0.97 5.33
C LEU A 94 9.12 0.37 5.47
N ASP A 95 9.95 0.48 6.50
CA ASP A 95 10.97 1.53 6.57
C ASP A 95 12.39 0.97 6.61
N HIS A 96 13.37 1.87 6.67
CA HIS A 96 14.80 1.55 6.67
C HIS A 96 15.27 0.50 7.69
N ARG A 97 14.50 0.24 8.76
CA ARG A 97 14.86 -0.73 9.81
C ARG A 97 14.55 -2.17 9.45
N ALA A 98 13.63 -2.38 8.51
CA ALA A 98 13.07 -3.68 8.20
C ALA A 98 13.14 -4.04 6.71
N VAL A 99 13.29 -3.04 5.85
CA VAL A 99 13.20 -3.21 4.39
C VAL A 99 14.25 -4.16 3.83
N HIS A 100 15.47 -4.16 4.36
CA HIS A 100 16.58 -4.93 3.80
C HIS A 100 16.44 -6.43 4.09
N GLU A 101 16.05 -6.77 5.32
CA GLU A 101 15.82 -8.12 5.79
C GLU A 101 14.58 -8.70 5.10
N ALA A 102 13.49 -7.94 5.05
CA ALA A 102 12.28 -8.35 4.36
C ALA A 102 12.52 -8.51 2.84
N LYS A 103 13.37 -7.68 2.24
CA LYS A 103 13.77 -7.82 0.83
C LYS A 103 14.49 -9.14 0.58
N GLY A 104 15.42 -9.52 1.46
CA GLY A 104 16.12 -10.80 1.38
C GLY A 104 15.18 -11.99 1.56
N LEU A 105 14.20 -11.89 2.47
CA LEU A 105 13.15 -12.89 2.63
C LEU A 105 12.30 -13.03 1.36
N CYS A 106 11.86 -11.91 0.78
CA CYS A 106 11.08 -11.93 -0.46
C CYS A 106 11.87 -12.52 -1.63
N ASP A 107 13.18 -12.22 -1.75
CA ASP A 107 14.05 -12.83 -2.76
C ASP A 107 14.10 -14.36 -2.64
N ARG A 108 14.10 -14.89 -1.41
CA ARG A 108 14.09 -16.33 -1.15
C ARG A 108 12.74 -16.97 -1.48
N LEU A 109 11.62 -16.34 -1.11
CA LEU A 109 10.27 -16.90 -1.28
C LEU A 109 9.72 -16.74 -2.70
N PHE A 110 9.88 -15.56 -3.30
CA PHE A 110 9.34 -15.23 -4.62
C PHE A 110 10.37 -15.45 -5.73
N GLY A 111 11.65 -15.55 -5.38
CA GLY A 111 12.78 -15.59 -6.31
C GLY A 111 13.26 -14.18 -6.66
N ARG A 112 14.58 -13.97 -6.65
CA ARG A 112 15.21 -12.67 -6.94
C ARG A 112 14.75 -12.02 -8.26
N GLY A 113 14.50 -12.85 -9.28
CA GLY A 113 14.02 -12.40 -10.59
C GLY A 113 12.58 -11.85 -10.59
N ALA A 114 11.82 -12.08 -9.52
CA ALA A 114 10.45 -11.60 -9.35
C ALA A 114 10.38 -10.16 -8.80
N CYS A 115 11.48 -9.63 -8.27
CA CYS A 115 11.56 -8.24 -7.82
C CYS A 115 11.33 -7.29 -9.02
N LEU A 116 10.28 -6.47 -8.91
CA LEU A 116 9.91 -5.46 -9.92
C LEU A 116 10.59 -4.12 -9.66
N GLY A 117 10.96 -3.86 -8.41
CA GLY A 117 11.61 -2.64 -7.98
C GLY A 117 11.08 -2.17 -6.62
N GLU A 118 11.31 -0.90 -6.33
CA GLU A 118 10.93 -0.26 -5.08
C GLU A 118 10.30 1.09 -5.38
N VAL A 119 9.30 1.46 -4.57
CA VAL A 119 8.74 2.80 -4.53
C VAL A 119 9.13 3.45 -3.22
N ILE A 120 9.66 4.68 -3.30
CA ILE A 120 10.00 5.50 -2.15
C ILE A 120 8.85 6.45 -1.88
N TRP A 121 8.18 6.29 -0.75
CA TRP A 121 7.16 7.23 -0.29
C TRP A 121 7.76 8.18 0.74
N ALA A 122 7.76 9.47 0.41
CA ALA A 122 8.26 10.55 1.26
C ALA A 122 7.06 11.36 1.81
N PRO A 123 6.45 10.96 2.94
CA PRO A 123 5.24 11.57 3.49
C PRO A 123 5.36 13.04 3.93
N GLY A 124 6.56 13.63 3.87
CA GLY A 124 6.84 14.95 4.43
C GLY A 124 6.82 14.96 5.96
N ASN A 125 7.46 15.96 6.56
CA ASN A 125 7.55 16.18 8.01
C ASN A 125 8.14 15.00 8.82
N GLY A 126 9.24 14.40 8.33
CA GLY A 126 10.06 13.53 9.16
C GLY A 126 10.70 14.29 10.34
N SER A 127 11.09 13.53 11.37
CA SER A 127 11.80 14.05 12.53
C SER A 127 12.99 14.90 12.10
N ARG A 128 13.08 16.15 12.60
CA ARG A 128 14.30 16.96 12.46
C ARG A 128 15.36 16.35 13.37
N GLY A 129 16.15 15.43 12.83
CA GLY A 129 17.27 14.84 13.55
C GLY A 129 18.21 15.93 14.05
N ALA A 130 18.57 15.89 15.34
CA ALA A 130 19.56 16.81 15.91
C ALA A 130 21.00 16.47 15.48
N ARG A 131 21.23 15.24 14.99
CA ARG A 131 22.52 14.73 14.49
C ARG A 131 22.26 13.84 13.28
N GLY A 132 22.73 14.23 12.09
CA GLY A 132 22.62 13.48 10.84
C GLY A 132 21.38 13.80 9.98
N PHE A 133 21.24 13.08 8.86
CA PHE A 133 20.10 13.24 7.96
C PHE A 133 18.81 12.74 8.59
N ALA A 134 17.74 13.52 8.42
CA ALA A 134 16.40 13.09 8.80
C ALA A 134 15.92 11.97 7.87
N ILE A 135 15.71 10.77 8.42
CA ILE A 135 15.08 9.67 7.69
C ILE A 135 13.58 10.01 7.56
N THR A 136 13.18 10.33 6.33
CA THR A 136 11.89 10.98 6.02
C THR A 136 11.05 10.19 5.01
N HIS A 137 11.48 8.99 4.65
CA HIS A 137 10.81 8.14 3.69
C HIS A 137 10.57 6.73 4.24
N GLN A 138 9.61 6.07 3.60
CA GLN A 138 9.31 4.64 3.70
C GLN A 138 9.47 4.01 2.32
N THR A 139 9.65 2.69 2.29
CA THR A 139 9.89 1.95 1.06
C THR A 139 8.78 0.91 0.87
N LEU A 140 8.24 0.85 -0.35
CA LEU A 140 7.35 -0.22 -0.78
C LEU A 140 8.12 -1.13 -1.73
N LEU A 141 8.29 -2.39 -1.34
CA LEU A 141 8.88 -3.41 -2.21
C LEU A 141 7.80 -3.97 -3.13
N LEU A 142 8.12 -4.09 -4.43
CA LEU A 142 7.21 -4.63 -5.44
C LEU A 142 7.72 -5.97 -5.96
N TYR A 143 6.87 -6.99 -5.90
CA TYR A 143 7.17 -8.33 -6.40
C TYR A 143 6.07 -8.87 -7.30
N ALA A 144 6.46 -9.55 -8.37
CA ALA A 144 5.59 -10.53 -9.03
C ALA A 144 5.50 -11.81 -8.19
N ARG A 145 4.52 -12.68 -8.48
CA ARG A 145 4.40 -13.98 -7.80
C ARG A 145 5.63 -14.88 -7.96
N SER A 146 6.27 -14.83 -9.13
CA SER A 146 7.52 -15.56 -9.42
C SER A 146 8.28 -14.94 -10.60
N PRO A 147 9.53 -15.35 -10.86
CA PRO A 147 10.29 -14.81 -12.00
C PRO A 147 9.66 -15.16 -13.34
N LYS A 148 8.98 -16.32 -13.43
CA LYS A 148 8.30 -16.79 -14.65
C LYS A 148 7.08 -15.91 -14.99
N GLU A 149 6.42 -15.41 -13.97
CA GLU A 149 5.19 -14.61 -14.06
C GLU A 149 5.44 -13.11 -14.17
N ARG A 150 6.70 -12.67 -14.05
CA ARG A 150 7.08 -11.24 -14.10
C ARG A 150 6.54 -10.51 -15.33
N GLY A 151 6.51 -11.18 -16.48
CA GLY A 151 6.00 -10.59 -17.73
C GLY A 151 4.47 -10.48 -17.81
N LEU A 152 3.74 -11.08 -16.86
CA LEU A 152 2.27 -11.07 -16.82
C LEU A 152 1.71 -9.99 -15.90
N VAL A 153 2.57 -9.29 -15.15
CA VAL A 153 2.16 -8.27 -14.18
C VAL A 153 1.38 -7.15 -14.86
N ILE A 154 0.23 -6.83 -14.28
CA ILE A 154 -0.58 -5.67 -14.69
C ILE A 154 0.13 -4.39 -14.23
N TYR A 155 0.28 -3.43 -15.14
CA TYR A 155 0.66 -2.07 -14.80
C TYR A 155 -0.14 -1.06 -15.63
N ASN A 156 -0.98 -0.27 -14.95
CA ASN A 156 -1.93 0.65 -15.58
C ASN A 156 -1.26 1.98 -15.97
N ALA A 157 -0.24 1.92 -16.83
CA ALA A 157 0.60 3.07 -17.20
C ALA A 157 -0.17 4.26 -17.82
N ASP A 158 -1.40 4.01 -18.27
CA ASP A 158 -2.26 4.98 -18.94
C ASP A 158 -3.42 5.46 -18.05
N ASP A 159 -3.51 5.02 -16.78
CA ASP A 159 -4.44 5.62 -15.81
C ASP A 159 -4.04 7.09 -15.57
N PRO A 160 -4.93 8.08 -15.83
CA PRO A 160 -4.63 9.50 -15.60
C PRO A 160 -4.26 9.82 -14.15
N ALA A 161 -4.75 9.05 -13.17
CA ALA A 161 -4.41 9.21 -11.76
C ALA A 161 -2.96 8.80 -11.42
N LEU A 162 -2.26 8.14 -12.36
CA LEU A 162 -0.86 7.74 -12.27
C LEU A 162 0.04 8.61 -13.15
N ARG A 163 -0.44 9.81 -13.49
CA ARG A 163 0.31 10.85 -14.17
C ARG A 163 0.64 11.98 -13.20
N GLU A 164 1.77 12.62 -13.45
CA GLU A 164 2.17 13.85 -12.77
C GLU A 164 2.37 14.97 -13.79
N PRO A 165 2.04 16.23 -13.46
CA PRO A 165 2.24 17.34 -14.37
C PRO A 165 3.69 17.44 -14.84
N TYR A 166 3.89 17.87 -16.08
CA TYR A 166 5.21 18.27 -16.54
C TYR A 166 5.69 19.50 -15.78
N ALA A 167 7.00 19.58 -15.52
CA ALA A 167 7.60 20.79 -14.99
C ALA A 167 7.33 21.97 -15.93
N ALA A 168 7.12 23.17 -15.38
CA ALA A 168 6.85 24.38 -16.16
C ALA A 168 7.94 24.64 -17.22
N THR A 169 9.20 24.35 -16.88
CA THR A 169 10.32 24.43 -17.82
C THR A 169 10.20 23.43 -18.97
N SER A 170 9.81 22.19 -18.69
CA SER A 170 9.57 21.18 -19.73
C SER A 170 8.42 21.58 -20.65
N LEU A 171 7.32 22.11 -20.09
CA LEU A 171 6.20 22.64 -20.85
C LEU A 171 6.63 23.79 -21.77
N ALA A 172 7.49 24.68 -21.28
CA ALA A 172 7.99 25.82 -22.06
C ALA A 172 9.00 25.42 -23.15
N MET A 173 9.83 24.41 -22.93
CA MET A 173 10.96 24.04 -23.82
C MET A 173 10.66 22.95 -24.86
N HIS A 174 9.58 22.19 -24.69
CA HIS A 174 9.38 20.98 -25.49
C HIS A 174 8.00 20.87 -26.14
N PHE A 175 6.98 21.57 -25.63
CA PHE A 175 5.60 21.42 -26.10
C PHE A 175 5.21 22.61 -26.99
N HIS A 176 5.83 22.70 -28.17
CA HIS A 176 5.66 23.81 -29.11
C HIS A 176 4.70 23.52 -30.26
N HIS A 177 4.32 22.26 -30.45
CA HIS A 177 3.37 21.87 -31.48
C HIS A 177 1.95 21.93 -30.93
N GLU A 178 0.98 22.20 -31.80
CA GLU A 178 -0.45 22.19 -31.49
C GLU A 178 -1.17 21.31 -32.52
N ASP A 179 -2.18 20.56 -32.06
CA ASP A 179 -3.06 19.80 -32.95
C ASP A 179 -4.26 20.65 -33.40
N GLU A 180 -5.15 20.07 -34.20
CA GLU A 180 -6.36 20.76 -34.71
C GLU A 180 -7.31 21.23 -33.61
N ALA A 181 -7.24 20.62 -32.42
CA ALA A 181 -8.03 21.00 -31.25
C ALA A 181 -7.30 22.03 -30.35
N GLY A 182 -6.12 22.51 -30.77
CA GLY A 182 -5.29 23.44 -30.00
C GLY A 182 -4.55 22.80 -28.82
N ARG A 183 -4.48 21.47 -28.73
CA ARG A 183 -3.76 20.79 -27.64
C ARG A 183 -2.26 20.81 -27.93
N ARG A 184 -1.50 21.31 -26.96
CA ARG A 184 -0.04 21.38 -27.05
C ARG A 184 0.60 20.00 -26.89
N TYR A 185 1.54 19.65 -27.77
CA TYR A 185 2.24 18.36 -27.73
C TYR A 185 3.73 18.46 -28.07
N ARG A 186 4.45 17.38 -27.74
CA ARG A 186 5.83 17.11 -28.19
C ARG A 186 5.92 15.77 -28.89
N GLU A 187 6.85 15.63 -29.82
CA GLU A 187 7.17 14.36 -30.46
C GLU A 187 8.52 13.83 -29.98
N ARG A 188 8.64 12.50 -29.86
CA ARG A 188 9.92 11.81 -29.66
C ARG A 188 9.99 10.59 -30.53
N VAL A 189 11.14 10.37 -31.16
CA VAL A 189 11.46 9.12 -31.83
C VAL A 189 12.22 8.23 -30.85
N ILE A 190 11.69 7.05 -30.57
CA ILE A 190 12.30 6.05 -29.69
C ILE A 190 12.33 4.73 -30.47
N ASN A 191 13.52 4.16 -30.67
CA ASN A 191 13.73 2.93 -31.45
C ASN A 191 13.05 2.96 -32.82
N GLY A 192 13.16 4.10 -33.53
CA GLY A 192 12.57 4.29 -34.87
C GLY A 192 11.06 4.53 -34.89
N LYS A 193 10.36 4.48 -33.75
CA LYS A 193 8.92 4.77 -33.66
C LYS A 193 8.70 6.18 -33.10
N ALA A 194 7.88 6.96 -33.78
CA ALA A 194 7.46 8.28 -33.32
C ALA A 194 6.33 8.17 -32.29
N TYR A 195 6.45 8.92 -31.20
CA TYR A 195 5.48 9.02 -30.12
C TYR A 195 5.12 10.47 -29.87
N ARG A 196 3.83 10.75 -29.75
CA ARG A 196 3.29 12.06 -29.36
C ARG A 196 2.93 12.05 -27.88
N TYR A 197 3.32 13.11 -27.17
CA TYR A 197 2.99 13.33 -25.76
C TYR A 197 2.31 14.68 -25.62
N TYR A 198 1.14 14.72 -25.01
CA TYR A 198 0.39 15.96 -24.81
C TYR A 198 0.75 16.62 -23.47
N ALA A 199 0.75 17.95 -23.46
CA ALA A 199 1.11 18.76 -22.31
C ALA A 199 0.15 18.58 -21.12
N ASP A 200 -1.14 18.41 -21.43
CA ASP A 200 -2.25 18.27 -20.49
C ASP A 200 -2.37 16.85 -19.88
N GLU A 201 -1.78 15.84 -20.51
CA GLU A 201 -1.78 14.45 -20.01
C GLU A 201 -0.73 14.18 -18.92
N GLY A 202 0.26 15.06 -18.79
CA GLY A 202 1.38 14.87 -17.88
C GLY A 202 2.28 13.68 -18.23
N ARG A 203 3.32 13.48 -17.42
CA ARG A 203 4.23 12.33 -17.54
C ARG A 203 3.78 11.18 -16.65
N ARG A 204 4.18 9.97 -17.01
CA ARG A 204 4.05 8.80 -16.13
C ARG A 204 4.76 9.06 -14.81
N MET A 205 4.08 8.73 -13.72
CA MET A 205 4.60 8.92 -12.37
C MET A 205 5.82 8.04 -12.14
N GLY A 206 6.85 8.63 -11.53
CA GLY A 206 8.04 7.89 -11.10
C GLY A 206 7.81 7.00 -9.86
N SER A 207 8.89 6.34 -9.42
CA SER A 207 8.91 5.52 -8.21
C SER A 207 9.20 6.30 -6.92
N VAL A 208 9.29 7.64 -6.98
CA VAL A 208 9.51 8.49 -5.80
C VAL A 208 8.28 9.38 -5.62
N TRP A 209 7.52 9.14 -4.55
CA TRP A 209 6.24 9.80 -4.28
C TRP A 209 6.37 10.78 -3.12
N THR A 210 6.26 12.07 -3.42
CA THR A 210 6.41 13.17 -2.45
C THR A 210 5.12 13.96 -2.24
N ASP A 211 4.05 13.65 -2.98
CA ASP A 211 2.81 14.41 -3.04
C ASP A 211 1.68 13.86 -2.14
N ILE A 212 1.98 12.85 -1.34
CA ILE A 212 1.02 12.22 -0.43
C ILE A 212 1.54 12.36 1.01
N PRO A 213 0.93 13.20 1.86
CA PRO A 213 1.40 13.41 3.22
C PRO A 213 1.02 12.25 4.15
N ALA A 214 1.75 12.06 5.25
CA ALA A 214 1.35 11.12 6.31
C ALA A 214 0.08 11.56 7.06
N MET A 215 -0.54 10.60 7.74
CA MET A 215 -1.63 10.82 8.70
C MET A 215 -1.13 11.61 9.92
N VAL A 216 -1.34 12.93 9.93
CA VAL A 216 -0.94 13.80 11.04
C VAL A 216 -2.11 14.68 11.50
N ALA A 217 -2.03 15.09 12.77
CA ALA A 217 -3.06 15.85 13.47
C ALA A 217 -3.53 17.14 12.78
N ASN A 218 -2.65 17.77 11.98
CA ASN A 218 -2.84 19.08 11.35
C ASN A 218 -2.96 19.01 9.82
N THR A 219 -3.19 17.84 9.24
CA THR A 219 -3.50 17.73 7.79
C THR A 219 -4.99 17.56 7.56
N PRO A 220 -5.50 17.91 6.37
CA PRO A 220 -6.89 17.64 5.97
C PRO A 220 -7.30 16.16 6.10
N LEU A 221 -6.32 15.25 6.11
CA LEU A 221 -6.48 13.81 6.32
C LEU A 221 -7.06 13.43 7.69
N ARG A 222 -7.18 14.37 8.65
CA ARG A 222 -7.87 14.10 9.92
C ARG A 222 -9.30 13.55 9.71
N ARG A 223 -9.96 13.88 8.60
CA ARG A 223 -11.33 13.41 8.30
C ARG A 223 -11.42 11.90 8.07
N GLU A 224 -10.36 11.27 7.55
CA GLU A 224 -10.31 9.82 7.33
C GLU A 224 -9.66 9.06 8.51
N ALA A 225 -9.23 9.75 9.56
CA ALA A 225 -8.57 9.12 10.71
C ALA A 225 -9.53 8.24 11.50
N THR A 226 -9.08 7.02 11.84
CA THR A 226 -9.84 6.03 12.62
C THR A 226 -9.45 6.01 14.10
N GLY A 227 -8.30 6.60 14.47
CA GLY A 227 -7.70 6.47 15.80
C GLY A 227 -6.78 5.25 15.97
N TYR A 228 -6.79 4.32 15.01
CA TYR A 228 -5.83 3.22 14.93
C TYR A 228 -4.41 3.77 14.72
N PRO A 229 -3.37 3.21 15.39
CA PRO A 229 -2.01 3.67 15.19
C PRO A 229 -1.56 3.38 13.76
N THR A 230 -0.54 4.11 13.29
CA THR A 230 0.16 3.84 12.01
C THR A 230 -0.70 3.78 10.74
N GLN A 231 -1.96 4.24 10.78
CA GLN A 231 -2.85 4.33 9.63
C GLN A 231 -2.16 5.02 8.44
N LYS A 232 -2.29 4.41 7.25
CA LYS A 232 -1.83 4.99 5.98
C LYS A 232 -2.94 5.84 5.32
N PRO A 233 -2.59 6.86 4.53
CA PRO A 233 -3.57 7.73 3.87
C PRO A 233 -4.30 7.03 2.72
N GLU A 234 -5.60 7.27 2.54
CA GLU A 234 -6.39 6.63 1.47
C GLU A 234 -5.80 6.86 0.08
N LYS A 235 -5.36 8.09 -0.22
CA LYS A 235 -4.71 8.47 -1.49
C LYS A 235 -3.50 7.58 -1.83
N LEU A 236 -2.74 7.11 -0.83
CA LEU A 236 -1.60 6.21 -1.05
C LEU A 236 -2.07 4.84 -1.54
N LEU A 237 -3.06 4.27 -0.86
CA LEU A 237 -3.58 2.94 -1.18
C LEU A 237 -4.35 2.97 -2.50
N GLU A 238 -5.10 4.04 -2.78
CA GLU A 238 -5.76 4.23 -4.07
C GLU A 238 -4.76 4.22 -5.22
N ARG A 239 -3.62 4.90 -5.07
CA ARG A 239 -2.55 4.90 -6.07
C ARG A 239 -1.98 3.50 -6.29
N ILE A 240 -1.67 2.78 -5.22
CA ILE A 240 -1.16 1.40 -5.29
C ILE A 240 -2.17 0.49 -6.00
N ILE A 241 -3.44 0.55 -5.59
CA ILE A 241 -4.50 -0.30 -6.14
C ILE A 241 -4.74 0.02 -7.62
N ARG A 242 -4.74 1.30 -8.00
CA ARG A 242 -4.83 1.72 -9.40
C ARG A 242 -3.63 1.27 -10.21
N ALA A 243 -2.43 1.20 -9.65
CA ALA A 243 -1.23 0.86 -10.40
C ALA A 243 -1.27 -0.56 -10.97
N THR A 244 -1.74 -1.54 -10.20
CA THR A 244 -1.54 -2.96 -10.54
C THR A 244 -2.79 -3.82 -10.36
N SER A 245 -4.00 -3.21 -10.43
CA SER A 245 -5.27 -3.93 -10.48
C SER A 245 -6.33 -3.20 -11.30
N HIS A 246 -7.34 -3.94 -11.77
CA HIS A 246 -8.53 -3.43 -12.47
C HIS A 246 -9.80 -3.55 -11.61
N PRO A 247 -10.85 -2.77 -11.90
CA PRO A 247 -12.17 -2.97 -11.30
C PRO A 247 -12.63 -4.44 -11.39
N GLY A 248 -13.31 -4.93 -10.35
CA GLY A 248 -13.77 -6.33 -10.23
C GLY A 248 -12.73 -7.33 -9.72
N GLN A 249 -11.44 -6.98 -9.77
CA GLN A 249 -10.35 -7.78 -9.22
C GLN A 249 -10.30 -7.74 -7.69
N VAL A 250 -9.56 -8.67 -7.10
CA VAL A 250 -9.43 -8.89 -5.66
C VAL A 250 -8.14 -8.27 -5.13
N VAL A 251 -8.29 -7.31 -4.22
CA VAL A 251 -7.21 -6.75 -3.40
C VAL A 251 -7.16 -7.48 -2.05
N ALA A 252 -6.01 -8.02 -1.68
CA ALA A 252 -5.81 -8.67 -0.39
C ALA A 252 -4.94 -7.83 0.54
N ASP A 253 -5.37 -7.72 1.80
CA ASP A 253 -4.59 -7.15 2.89
C ASP A 253 -4.89 -7.96 4.17
N LEU A 254 -3.96 -8.85 4.51
CA LEU A 254 -4.10 -9.77 5.65
C LEU A 254 -3.37 -9.27 6.91
N MET A 255 -3.05 -7.97 6.93
CA MET A 255 -2.53 -7.21 8.07
C MET A 255 -3.18 -5.82 8.07
N CYS A 256 -4.50 -5.79 7.88
CA CYS A 256 -5.19 -4.61 7.38
C CYS A 256 -5.29 -3.44 8.38
N GLY A 257 -5.07 -3.68 9.68
CA GLY A 257 -5.06 -2.64 10.71
C GLY A 257 -6.32 -1.78 10.70
N SER A 258 -6.19 -0.56 10.20
CA SER A 258 -7.29 0.42 10.09
C SER A 258 -8.21 0.23 8.87
N GLY A 259 -7.94 -0.75 8.00
CA GLY A 259 -8.75 -1.08 6.84
C GLY A 259 -8.66 -0.10 5.67
N THR A 260 -7.64 0.78 5.62
CA THR A 260 -7.52 1.81 4.57
C THR A 260 -7.46 1.19 3.16
N SER A 261 -6.70 0.11 2.98
CA SER A 261 -6.57 -0.61 1.71
C SER A 261 -7.92 -1.17 1.24
N LEU A 262 -8.73 -1.71 2.16
CA LEU A 262 -10.03 -2.31 1.88
C LEU A 262 -11.06 -1.25 1.47
N VAL A 263 -11.10 -0.11 2.17
CA VAL A 263 -11.95 1.03 1.82
C VAL A 263 -11.57 1.59 0.44
N ALA A 264 -10.26 1.77 0.19
CA ALA A 264 -9.78 2.23 -1.11
C ALA A 264 -10.13 1.23 -2.22
N ALA A 265 -9.97 -0.07 -2.00
CA ALA A 265 -10.34 -1.10 -2.97
C ALA A 265 -11.83 -1.03 -3.31
N ALA A 266 -12.70 -0.99 -2.30
CA ALA A 266 -14.15 -0.93 -2.49
C ALA A 266 -14.59 0.31 -3.28
N ARG A 267 -14.09 1.50 -2.90
CA ARG A 267 -14.40 2.76 -3.61
C ARG A 267 -13.92 2.76 -5.05
N LEU A 268 -12.82 2.08 -5.33
CA LEU A 268 -12.29 1.90 -6.67
C LEU A 268 -12.99 0.78 -7.46
N GLY A 269 -14.05 0.17 -6.92
CA GLY A 269 -14.80 -0.90 -7.59
C GLY A 269 -14.06 -2.23 -7.65
N ARG A 270 -13.08 -2.45 -6.76
CA ARG A 270 -12.43 -3.75 -6.56
C ARG A 270 -13.14 -4.50 -5.43
N ARG A 271 -13.05 -5.82 -5.46
CA ARG A 271 -13.38 -6.66 -4.32
C ARG A 271 -12.17 -6.73 -3.39
N PHE A 272 -12.37 -7.13 -2.14
CA PHE A 272 -11.25 -7.35 -1.24
C PHE A 272 -11.38 -8.60 -0.38
N VAL A 273 -10.22 -9.06 0.09
CA VAL A 273 -10.07 -9.98 1.22
C VAL A 273 -9.22 -9.29 2.28
N GLY A 274 -9.86 -8.95 3.40
CA GLY A 274 -9.22 -8.35 4.56
C GLY A 274 -9.02 -9.36 5.69
N GLY A 275 -7.91 -9.26 6.41
CA GLY A 275 -7.68 -10.02 7.62
C GLY A 275 -6.79 -9.27 8.61
N ASP A 276 -7.00 -9.49 9.89
CA ASP A 276 -6.05 -9.09 10.92
C ASP A 276 -6.19 -10.00 12.15
N ARG A 277 -5.09 -10.30 12.83
CA ARG A 277 -5.07 -11.09 14.09
C ARG A 277 -5.51 -10.24 15.29
N GLY A 278 -5.28 -8.92 15.22
CA GLY A 278 -5.61 -8.00 16.30
C GLY A 278 -7.11 -7.75 16.35
N GLU A 279 -7.73 -7.99 17.49
CA GLU A 279 -9.17 -7.71 17.71
C GLU A 279 -9.49 -6.25 17.43
N LEU A 280 -8.64 -5.32 17.90
CA LEU A 280 -8.82 -3.90 17.67
C LEU A 280 -8.76 -3.53 16.17
N ALA A 281 -7.87 -4.15 15.40
CA ALA A 281 -7.75 -3.94 13.97
C ALA A 281 -9.01 -4.43 13.24
N PHE A 282 -9.45 -5.65 13.56
CA PHE A 282 -10.67 -6.22 13.01
C PHE A 282 -11.90 -5.34 13.29
N GLU A 283 -12.09 -4.94 14.55
CA GLU A 283 -13.21 -4.10 14.96
C GLU A 283 -13.16 -2.70 14.33
N THR A 284 -11.97 -2.08 14.29
CA THR A 284 -11.78 -0.78 13.64
C THR A 284 -12.11 -0.86 12.15
N THR A 285 -11.60 -1.88 11.47
CA THR A 285 -11.84 -2.11 10.04
C THR A 285 -13.31 -2.37 9.77
N ARG A 286 -13.96 -3.23 10.56
CA ARG A 286 -15.39 -3.55 10.45
C ARG A 286 -16.26 -2.31 10.63
N ALA A 287 -15.99 -1.50 11.66
CA ALA A 287 -16.71 -0.26 11.91
C ALA A 287 -16.51 0.75 10.77
N ARG A 288 -15.29 0.86 10.24
CA ARG A 288 -14.98 1.74 9.10
C ARG A 288 -15.73 1.31 7.84
N LEU A 289 -15.71 0.02 7.49
CA LEU A 289 -16.43 -0.51 6.33
C LEU A 289 -17.94 -0.29 6.45
N SER A 290 -18.50 -0.49 7.64
CA SER A 290 -19.92 -0.20 7.93
C SER A 290 -20.28 1.28 7.72
N ARG A 291 -19.45 2.20 8.21
CA ARG A 291 -19.62 3.65 8.01
C ARG A 291 -19.59 4.05 6.53
N GLU A 292 -18.77 3.37 5.74
CA GLU A 292 -18.66 3.57 4.29
C GLU A 292 -19.75 2.82 3.51
N SER A 293 -20.70 2.16 4.19
CA SER A 293 -21.75 1.34 3.58
C SER A 293 -21.22 0.25 2.65
N VAL A 294 -20.05 -0.30 2.95
CA VAL A 294 -19.41 -1.36 2.18
C VAL A 294 -19.85 -2.72 2.73
N PRO A 295 -20.62 -3.52 1.97
CA PRO A 295 -21.06 -4.84 2.44
C PRO A 295 -19.86 -5.78 2.53
N VAL A 296 -19.81 -6.55 3.60
CA VAL A 296 -18.74 -7.51 3.88
C VAL A 296 -19.29 -8.78 4.50
N GLU A 297 -18.74 -9.91 4.08
CA GLU A 297 -19.00 -11.23 4.65
C GLU A 297 -17.86 -11.60 5.60
N ILE A 298 -18.21 -12.06 6.80
CA ILE A 298 -17.22 -12.46 7.80
C ILE A 298 -16.81 -13.89 7.54
N VAL A 299 -15.51 -14.11 7.32
CA VAL A 299 -14.93 -15.44 7.13
C VAL A 299 -14.55 -15.99 8.51
N PRO A 300 -15.12 -17.13 8.94
CA PRO A 300 -14.72 -17.76 10.19
C PRO A 300 -13.33 -18.39 10.03
N CYS A 301 -12.39 -17.99 10.88
CA CYS A 301 -11.05 -18.56 10.92
C CYS A 301 -10.90 -19.47 12.15
N PRO A 302 -10.23 -20.63 12.02
CA PRO A 302 -9.82 -21.40 13.19
C PRO A 302 -8.82 -20.58 14.01
N GLY A 303 -9.05 -20.57 15.33
CA GLY A 303 -8.19 -19.91 16.33
C GLY A 303 -6.87 -20.62 16.55
#